data_AF-A0A424HDQ3-F1
#
_entry.id   AF-A0A424HDQ3-F1
#
_cell.length_a   1.000
_cell.length_b   1.000
_cell.length_c   1.000
_cell.angle_alpha   90.00
_cell.angle_beta   90.00
_cell.angle_gamma   90.00
#
_symmetry.space_group_name_H-M   'P 1'
#
loop_
_entity.id
_entity.type
_entity.pdbx_description
1 polymer ?
#
loop_
_entity_poly.entity_id
_entity_poly.type
_entity_poly.pdbx_seq_one_letter_code
_entity_poly.pdbx_strand_id
1 'polypeptide(L)' 'MIKVGDKMIGNWGAMISLSYGTVVDVIRDYKGVDSEVTIKWDDLNPATYFTSEINKGSGIGIFTESEFYKI' A
#
# COMPACT_ATOMS: atom_id res chain seq x y z
N MET A 1 6.22 -4.27 9.51
CA MET A 1 5.20 -3.40 10.12
C MET A 1 5.14 -2.14 9.28
N ILE A 2 3.96 -1.80 8.76
CA ILE A 2 3.76 -0.61 7.93
C ILE A 2 3.46 0.55 8.87
N LYS A 3 4.00 1.74 8.58
CA LYS A 3 3.83 2.94 9.42
C LYS A 3 3.52 4.16 8.55
N VAL A 4 2.98 5.20 9.19
CA VAL A 4 2.82 6.51 8.57
C VAL A 4 4.16 7.01 8.03
N GLY A 5 4.14 7.51 6.78
CA GLY A 5 5.33 7.95 6.05
C GLY A 5 5.99 6.86 5.20
N ASP A 6 5.59 5.60 5.31
CA ASP A 6 6.10 4.54 4.42
C ASP A 6 5.65 4.80 2.98
N LYS A 7 6.57 4.57 2.05
CA LYS A 7 6.33 4.70 0.62
C LYS A 7 5.73 3.42 0.04
N MET A 8 4.73 3.62 -0.81
CA MET A 8 3.93 2.56 -1.41
C MET A 8 3.95 2.69 -2.94
N ILE A 9 3.93 1.54 -3.61
CA ILE A 9 3.84 1.42 -5.06
C ILE A 9 2.58 0.60 -5.40
N GLY A 10 1.69 1.18 -6.19
CA GLY A 10 0.56 0.50 -6.79
C GLY A 10 0.91 0.03 -8.20
N ASN A 11 1.01 -1.28 -8.42
CA ASN A 11 1.11 -1.85 -9.75
C ASN A 11 -0.24 -2.39 -10.21
N TRP A 12 -0.86 -1.69 -11.15
CA TRP A 12 -2.20 -2.00 -11.67
C TRP A 12 -2.19 -2.90 -12.91
N GLY A 13 -1.01 -3.44 -13.28
CA GLY A 13 -0.83 -4.21 -14.50
C GLY A 13 -0.69 -3.33 -15.74
N ALA A 14 -0.89 -3.91 -16.93
CA ALA A 14 -0.54 -3.28 -18.21
C ALA A 14 -1.43 -2.07 -18.63
N MET A 15 -2.40 -1.66 -17.82
CA MET A 15 -3.36 -0.61 -18.19
C MET A 15 -3.00 0.78 -17.65
N ILE A 16 -2.20 0.88 -16.59
CA ILE A 16 -1.87 2.15 -15.93
C ILE A 16 -0.39 2.13 -15.54
N SER A 17 0.26 3.30 -15.56
CA SER A 17 1.60 3.43 -14.98
C SER A 17 1.59 3.08 -13.50
N LEU A 18 2.77 2.79 -12.94
CA LEU A 18 2.90 2.62 -11.49
C LEU A 18 2.42 3.89 -10.78
N SER A 19 1.58 3.70 -9.76
CA SER A 19 1.21 4.77 -8.84
C SER A 19 2.15 4.78 -7.66
N TYR A 20 2.51 5.96 -7.21
CA TYR A 20 3.34 6.17 -6.02
C TYR A 20 2.49 6.83 -4.94
N GLY A 21 2.73 6.46 -3.70
CA GLY A 21 1.95 7.00 -2.58
C GLY A 21 2.68 6.89 -1.26
N THR A 22 2.11 7.55 -0.26
CA THR A 22 2.62 7.55 1.11
C THR A 22 1.51 7.16 2.07
N VAL A 23 1.83 6.30 3.05
CA VAL A 23 0.90 5.96 4.14
C VAL A 23 0.65 7.20 5.00
N VAL A 24 -0.62 7.59 5.12
CA VAL A 24 -1.06 8.75 5.92
C VAL A 24 -1.79 8.35 7.20
N ASP A 25 -2.30 7.12 7.26
CA ASP A 25 -2.95 6.59 8.47
C ASP A 25 -2.77 5.08 8.60
N VAL A 26 -2.77 4.58 9.83
CA VAL A 26 -2.71 3.15 10.18
C VAL A 26 -3.82 2.86 11.18
N ILE A 27 -4.83 2.12 10.74
CA ILE A 27 -6.02 1.79 11.52
C ILE A 27 -5.80 0.44 12.20
N ARG A 28 -6.02 0.40 13.51
CA ARG A 28 -5.87 -0.81 14.33
C ARG A 28 -7.22 -1.41 14.71
N ASP A 29 -7.25 -2.73 14.79
CA ASP A 29 -8.43 -3.46 15.29
C ASP A 29 -8.59 -3.30 16.83
N TYR A 30 -9.64 -3.90 17.38
CA TYR A 30 -9.92 -3.87 18.83
C TYR A 30 -8.84 -4.53 19.71
N LYS A 31 -7.93 -5.31 19.10
CA LYS A 31 -6.78 -5.94 19.77
C LYS A 31 -5.50 -5.11 19.63
N GLY A 32 -5.54 -3.98 18.95
CA GLY A 32 -4.39 -3.12 18.68
C GLY A 32 -3.50 -3.62 17.55
N VAL A 33 -3.99 -4.53 16.69
CA VAL A 33 -3.26 -5.05 15.53
C VAL A 33 -3.56 -4.18 14.31
N ASP A 34 -2.53 -3.81 13.55
CA ASP A 34 -2.69 -3.01 12.33
C ASP A 34 -3.54 -3.77 11.30
N SER A 35 -4.74 -3.26 11.02
CA SER A 35 -5.75 -3.91 10.18
C SER A 35 -5.82 -3.29 8.79
N GLU A 36 -5.75 -1.97 8.73
CA GLU A 36 -5.85 -1.22 7.48
C GLU A 36 -4.84 -0.08 7.44
N VAL A 37 -4.51 0.37 6.24
CA VAL A 37 -3.70 1.57 6.02
C VAL A 37 -4.36 2.45 4.98
N THR A 38 -4.33 3.76 5.22
CA THR A 38 -4.73 4.75 4.23
C THR A 38 -3.50 5.27 3.50
N ILE A 39 -3.52 5.19 2.18
CA ILE A 39 -2.45 5.66 1.30
C ILE A 39 -2.96 6.88 0.57
N LYS A 40 -2.21 7.98 0.66
CA LYS A 40 -2.37 9.11 -0.25
C LYS A 40 -1.53 8.83 -1.49
N TRP A 41 -2.19 8.58 -2.61
CA TRP A 41 -1.55 8.41 -3.91
C TRP A 41 -1.24 9.77 -4.54
N ASP A 42 -0.19 9.82 -5.35
CA ASP A 42 0.25 11.04 -6.04
C ASP A 42 -0.61 11.33 -7.28
N ASP A 43 -1.14 10.28 -7.90
CA ASP A 43 -1.87 10.29 -9.17
C ASP A 43 -3.33 9.82 -9.03
N LEU A 44 -3.73 9.35 -7.86
CA LEU A 44 -5.08 8.87 -7.54
C LEU A 44 -5.62 9.51 -6.26
N ASN A 45 -6.92 9.37 -6.02
CA ASN A 45 -7.52 9.77 -4.75
C ASN A 45 -6.99 8.89 -3.61
N PRO A 46 -6.87 9.42 -2.37
CA PRO A 46 -6.53 8.61 -1.20
C PRO A 46 -7.47 7.43 -1.03
N ALA A 47 -6.93 6.28 -0.63
CA ALA A 47 -7.70 5.06 -0.45
C ALA A 47 -7.17 4.23 0.72
N THR A 48 -8.06 3.44 1.32
CA THR A 48 -7.77 2.55 2.44
C THR A 48 -7.74 1.11 1.99
N TYR A 49 -6.75 0.36 2.48
CA TYR A 49 -6.50 -1.03 2.10
C TYR A 49 -6.22 -1.88 3.33
N PHE A 50 -6.58 -3.16 3.28
CA PHE A 50 -6.24 -4.10 4.34
C PHE A 50 -4.74 -4.39 4.34
N THR A 51 -4.12 -4.39 5.52
CA THR A 51 -2.69 -4.71 5.67
C THR A 51 -2.38 -6.14 5.21
N SER A 52 -3.38 -7.04 5.26
CA SER A 52 -3.29 -8.43 4.81
C SER A 52 -3.15 -8.58 3.30
N GLU A 53 -3.51 -7.58 2.51
CA GLU A 53 -3.46 -7.60 1.04
C GLU A 53 -2.16 -7.00 0.47
N ILE A 54 -1.40 -6.30 1.30
CA ILE A 54 -0.14 -5.65 0.90
C ILE A 54 0.96 -6.70 0.74
N ASN A 55 1.77 -6.57 -0.32
CA ASN A 55 2.85 -7.49 -0.69
C ASN A 55 2.38 -8.94 -0.99
N LYS A 56 1.13 -9.13 -1.44
CA LYS A 56 0.57 -10.47 -1.75
C LYS A 56 0.41 -10.78 -3.25
N GLY A 57 0.57 -9.79 -4.12
CA GLY A 57 0.36 -9.94 -5.56
C GLY A 57 1.53 -10.56 -6.30
N SER A 58 1.24 -11.33 -7.37
CA SER A 58 2.25 -11.83 -8.33
C SER A 58 2.70 -10.71 -9.28
N GLY A 59 3.29 -9.66 -8.72
CA GLY A 59 3.69 -8.45 -9.45
C GLY A 59 2.59 -7.41 -9.61
N ILE A 60 1.30 -7.77 -9.53
CA ILE A 60 0.17 -6.82 -9.59
C ILE A 60 -0.42 -6.66 -8.18
N GLY A 61 -0.56 -5.42 -7.70
CA GLY A 61 -1.08 -5.12 -6.37
C GLY A 61 -0.39 -3.94 -5.72
N ILE A 62 -0.53 -3.84 -4.40
CA ILE A 62 0.05 -2.76 -3.59
C ILE A 62 1.24 -3.30 -2.81
N PHE A 63 2.37 -2.61 -2.93
CA PHE A 63 3.62 -3.04 -2.37
C PHE A 63 4.27 -1.89 -1.60
N THR A 64 4.98 -2.23 -0.52
CA THR A 64 5.95 -1.30 0.05
C THR A 64 7.11 -1.13 -0.94
N GLU A 65 7.69 0.08 -1.04
CA GLU A 65 8.80 0.37 -1.96
C GLU A 65 9.95 -0.67 -1.82
N SER A 66 10.27 -1.08 -0.59
CA SER A 66 11.32 -2.07 -0.30
C SER A 66 11.04 -3.48 -0.81
N GLU A 67 9.78 -3.87 -0.95
CA GLU A 67 9.39 -5.20 -1.41
C GLU A 67 9.16 -5.22 -2.92
N PHE A 68 8.66 -4.14 -3.50
CA PHE A 68 8.38 -4.06 -4.94
C PHE A 68 9.62 -4.35 -5.81
N TYR A 69 10.78 -3.80 -5.45
CA TYR A 69 12.03 -4.01 -6.20
C TYR A 69 12.65 -5.41 -6.05
N LYS A 70 12.04 -6.29 -5.26
CA LYS A 70 12.46 -7.70 -5.10
C LYS A 70 11.64 -8.66 -5.96
N ILE A 71 10.59 -8.16 -6.61
CA ILE A 71 9.68 -8.95 -7.44
C ILE A 71 10.26 -9.13 -8.83
#